data_AF-A0AAX6QHC4-F1
#
_entry.id   AF-A0AAX6QHC4-F1
#
_cell.length_a   1.000
_cell.length_b   1.000
_cell.length_c   1.000
_cell.angle_alpha   90.00
_cell.angle_beta   90.00
_cell.angle_gamma   90.00
#
_symmetry.space_group_name_H-M   'P 1'
#
loop_
_entity.id
_entity.type
_entity.pdbx_description
1 polymer ?
#
loop_
_entity_poly.entity_id
_entity_poly.type
_entity_poly.pdbx_seq_one_letter_code
_entity_poly.pdbx_strand_id
1 'polypeptide(L)'
;MMAAARMLRRGQSRATGVGSWGNGEEPAPPGNQEVAAESRKSHRPVKRQRKAQRLHVAYEDSHGEKSEGAEPLAVTVWEPQDWCQQLANIRTMRNRKDAPVDQLGAEHCCDPSAPPKSKVKFIKQTSAILQQRYDGDIPASLAELVALPGVGPKMAHLAMAVAWGTVSGIAVDTHVHRIANRLRWTRRMTKSPEETRAALEEWLPRELWHEINGLLVGFGQQICLPIHPRCQACLNQALCPAAQSL
;
A
#
# COMPACT_ATOMS: atom_id res chain seq x y z
N MET A 1 9.22 1.76 25.69
CA MET A 1 8.64 0.44 26.04
C MET A 1 7.40 0.24 25.17
N MET A 2 7.55 -0.35 23.98
CA MET A 2 6.40 -0.66 23.12
C MET A 2 5.94 -2.09 23.39
N ALA A 3 4.69 -2.22 23.82
CA ALA A 3 4.05 -3.50 24.09
C ALA A 3 3.77 -4.22 22.75
N ALA A 4 4.42 -5.38 22.57
CA ALA A 4 4.13 -6.29 21.47
C ALA A 4 2.80 -7.01 21.74
N ALA A 5 1.78 -6.71 20.94
CA ALA A 5 0.56 -7.50 20.92
C ALA A 5 0.83 -8.82 20.18
N ARG A 6 1.26 -9.86 20.92
CA ARG A 6 1.27 -11.24 20.44
C ARG A 6 -0.19 -11.68 20.24
N MET A 7 -0.59 -11.94 19.00
CA MET A 7 -1.80 -12.72 18.74
C MET A 7 -1.60 -14.13 19.28
N LEU A 8 -2.28 -14.44 20.39
CA LEU A 8 -2.34 -15.77 20.96
C LEU A 8 -3.19 -16.66 20.05
N ARG A 9 -2.60 -17.76 19.57
CA ARG A 9 -3.34 -18.87 18.94
C ARG A 9 -4.33 -19.40 19.97
N ARG A 10 -5.64 -19.15 19.80
CA ARG A 10 -6.67 -19.78 20.63
C ARG A 10 -7.13 -21.06 19.95
N GLY A 11 -6.94 -22.16 20.68
CA GLY A 11 -7.33 -23.50 20.29
C GLY A 11 -8.84 -23.69 20.13
N GLN A 12 -9.13 -24.77 19.40
CA GLN A 12 -10.44 -25.29 19.04
C GLN A 12 -11.42 -25.35 20.22
N SER A 13 -12.68 -25.01 19.95
CA SER A 13 -13.83 -25.61 20.61
C SER A 13 -15.03 -25.61 19.66
N ARG A 14 -15.51 -26.83 19.36
CA ARG A 14 -16.75 -27.14 18.64
C ARG A 14 -17.95 -26.52 19.35
N ALA A 15 -18.89 -25.96 18.58
CA ALA A 15 -20.31 -26.00 18.93
C ALA A 15 -21.19 -25.89 17.66
N THR A 16 -22.08 -26.86 17.56
CA THR A 16 -23.19 -27.04 16.63
C THR A 16 -24.27 -25.97 16.78
N GLY A 17 -24.95 -25.60 15.69
CA GLY A 17 -26.17 -24.80 15.78
C GLY A 17 -26.69 -24.30 14.43
N VAL A 18 -27.47 -25.14 13.75
CA VAL A 18 -28.31 -24.77 12.60
C VAL A 18 -29.45 -23.88 13.10
N GLY A 19 -29.58 -22.68 12.53
CA GLY A 19 -30.67 -21.74 12.80
C GLY A 19 -31.24 -21.19 11.50
N SER A 20 -32.40 -21.73 11.11
CA SER A 20 -33.26 -21.31 10.01
C SER A 20 -33.77 -19.89 10.21
N TRP A 21 -33.67 -19.03 9.20
CA TRP A 21 -34.37 -17.74 9.14
C TRP A 21 -35.16 -17.67 7.84
N GLY A 22 -36.48 -17.56 8.01
CA GLY A 22 -37.49 -17.72 6.99
C GLY A 22 -37.68 -16.52 6.07
N ASN A 23 -38.41 -16.82 5.00
CA ASN A 23 -38.89 -15.94 3.96
C ASN A 23 -39.77 -14.81 4.51
N GLY A 24 -39.53 -13.58 4.03
CA GLY A 24 -40.41 -12.44 4.18
C GLY A 24 -40.48 -11.70 2.83
N GLU A 25 -41.69 -11.59 2.32
CA GLU A 25 -42.06 -11.16 0.97
C GLU A 25 -41.69 -9.70 0.60
N GLU A 26 -41.44 -9.52 -0.69
CA GLU A 26 -41.12 -8.28 -1.39
C GLU A 26 -42.41 -7.63 -1.94
N PRO A 27 -42.70 -6.33 -1.71
CA PRO A 27 -43.79 -5.66 -2.40
C PRO A 27 -43.33 -4.89 -3.65
N ALA A 28 -44.11 -5.06 -4.72
CA ALA A 28 -43.96 -4.50 -6.07
C ALA A 28 -44.16 -2.96 -6.15
N PRO A 29 -43.71 -2.30 -7.24
CA PRO A 29 -43.63 -0.84 -7.34
C PRO A 29 -44.90 -0.20 -7.94
N PRO A 30 -45.21 1.08 -7.65
CA PRO A 30 -46.22 1.82 -8.39
C PRO A 30 -45.61 2.71 -9.49
N GLY A 31 -46.19 2.59 -10.69
CA GLY A 31 -46.79 3.69 -11.46
C GLY A 31 -45.89 4.75 -12.12
N ASN A 32 -45.77 4.65 -13.46
CA ASN A 32 -45.23 5.68 -14.34
C ASN A 32 -46.06 6.99 -14.32
N GLN A 33 -45.39 8.14 -14.22
CA GLN A 33 -45.87 9.41 -14.74
C GLN A 33 -44.75 10.07 -15.56
N GLU A 34 -45.02 10.26 -16.86
CA GLU A 34 -44.20 11.04 -17.79
C GLU A 34 -44.35 12.53 -17.49
N VAL A 35 -43.21 13.22 -17.36
CA VAL A 35 -43.12 14.67 -17.50
C VAL A 35 -41.92 14.99 -18.39
N ALA A 36 -42.21 15.62 -19.52
CA ALA A 36 -41.26 16.09 -20.50
C ALA A 36 -40.41 17.25 -19.92
N ALA A 37 -39.09 17.16 -20.07
CA ALA A 37 -38.19 18.29 -19.85
C ALA A 37 -36.95 18.21 -20.76
N GLU A 38 -36.62 19.37 -21.31
CA GLU A 38 -35.76 19.65 -22.45
C GLU A 38 -34.27 19.31 -22.28
N SER A 39 -33.66 19.11 -23.46
CA SER A 39 -32.23 18.93 -23.75
C SER A 39 -31.25 19.70 -22.86
N ARG A 40 -30.39 18.96 -22.15
CA ARG A 40 -29.06 19.42 -21.71
C ARG A 40 -28.00 18.46 -22.21
N LYS A 41 -27.09 18.97 -23.05
CA LYS A 41 -25.95 18.23 -23.63
C LYS A 41 -25.03 17.71 -22.51
N SER A 42 -25.14 16.42 -22.20
CA SER A 42 -24.28 15.72 -21.24
C SER A 42 -22.88 15.50 -21.82
N HIS A 43 -21.90 16.24 -21.32
CA HIS A 43 -20.48 15.97 -21.58
C HIS A 43 -20.08 14.73 -20.80
N ARG A 44 -19.92 13.62 -21.50
CA ARG A 44 -19.48 12.34 -20.94
C ARG A 44 -17.97 12.41 -20.66
N PRO A 45 -17.49 12.29 -19.42
CA PRO A 45 -16.06 12.19 -19.18
C PRO A 45 -15.57 10.85 -19.75
N VAL A 46 -14.59 10.91 -20.65
CA VAL A 46 -13.94 9.75 -21.25
C VAL A 46 -13.28 8.95 -20.11
N LYS A 47 -13.85 7.78 -19.79
CA LYS A 47 -13.25 6.83 -18.85
C LYS A 47 -11.98 6.27 -19.48
N ARG A 48 -10.82 6.82 -19.10
CA ARG A 48 -9.52 6.25 -19.43
C ARG A 48 -9.38 4.92 -18.68
N GLN A 49 -9.67 3.81 -19.35
CA GLN A 49 -9.43 2.47 -18.83
C GLN A 49 -7.93 2.35 -18.50
N ARG A 50 -7.57 2.39 -17.22
CA ARG A 50 -6.25 1.97 -16.78
C ARG A 50 -6.20 0.45 -16.90
N LYS A 51 -5.56 -0.03 -17.96
CA LYS A 51 -5.23 -1.44 -18.16
C LYS A 51 -4.21 -1.80 -17.07
N ALA A 52 -4.68 -2.35 -15.95
CA ALA A 52 -3.79 -2.93 -14.96
C ALA A 52 -3.15 -4.17 -15.58
N GLN A 53 -1.94 -4.01 -16.15
CA GLN A 53 -1.12 -5.15 -16.55
C GLN A 53 -0.72 -5.89 -15.28
N ARG A 54 -1.19 -7.12 -15.15
CA ARG A 54 -0.80 -8.04 -14.08
C ARG A 54 0.58 -8.58 -14.46
N LEU A 55 1.63 -7.92 -14.00
CA LEU A 55 2.99 -8.43 -14.13
C LEU A 55 3.13 -9.59 -13.14
N HIS A 56 3.43 -10.79 -13.65
CA HIS A 56 3.76 -11.94 -12.83
C HIS A 56 5.24 -11.82 -12.46
N VAL A 57 5.51 -11.34 -11.25
CA VAL A 57 6.86 -11.31 -10.67
C VAL A 57 6.93 -12.49 -9.72
N ALA A 58 7.83 -13.43 -10.00
CA ALA A 58 8.14 -14.51 -9.06
C ALA A 58 8.95 -13.92 -7.90
N TYR A 59 8.50 -14.16 -6.67
CA TYR A 59 9.29 -13.87 -5.47
C TYR A 59 10.04 -15.15 -5.10
N GLU A 60 11.35 -15.06 -4.94
CA GLU A 60 12.16 -16.19 -4.48
C GLU A 60 11.93 -16.40 -2.99
N ASP A 61 11.52 -17.61 -2.61
CA ASP A 61 11.40 -18.03 -1.23
C ASP A 61 12.80 -18.16 -0.62
N SER A 62 13.09 -17.33 0.38
CA SER A 62 14.35 -17.38 1.13
C SER A 62 14.27 -18.51 2.16
N HIS A 63 14.32 -19.77 1.69
CA HIS A 63 14.65 -20.90 2.53
C HIS A 63 16.17 -20.88 2.77
N GLY A 64 16.55 -20.72 4.04
CA GLY A 64 17.94 -20.57 4.43
C GLY A 64 18.78 -21.81 4.14
N GLU A 65 19.72 -21.67 3.23
CA GLU A 65 20.91 -22.51 3.16
C GLU A 65 22.13 -21.61 3.42
N LYS A 66 22.88 -21.94 4.47
CA LYS A 66 24.15 -21.30 4.81
C LYS A 66 25.20 -21.76 3.82
N SER A 67 25.78 -20.84 3.06
CA SER A 67 27.09 -21.03 2.45
C SER A 67 28.10 -20.08 3.09
N GLU A 68 29.17 -20.67 3.61
CA GLU A 68 30.30 -19.98 4.22
C GLU A 68 31.24 -19.47 3.13
N GLY A 69 31.84 -18.29 3.38
CA GLY A 69 33.14 -17.94 2.84
C GLY A 69 33.18 -17.30 1.45
N ALA A 70 32.85 -16.01 1.38
CA ALA A 70 33.45 -15.10 0.39
C ALA A 70 33.65 -13.73 1.05
N GLU A 71 34.90 -13.27 1.12
CA GLU A 71 35.20 -11.91 1.58
C GLU A 71 34.47 -10.89 0.69
N PRO A 72 33.75 -9.89 1.26
CA PRO A 72 33.01 -8.95 0.47
C PRO A 72 33.98 -7.98 -0.19
N LEU A 73 34.23 -8.19 -1.48
CA LEU A 73 34.73 -7.15 -2.39
C LEU A 73 33.85 -5.91 -2.17
N ALA A 74 34.46 -4.78 -1.82
CA ALA A 74 33.76 -3.54 -1.50
C ALA A 74 32.93 -3.05 -2.70
N VAL A 75 31.67 -3.49 -2.78
CA VAL A 75 30.73 -3.00 -3.77
C VAL A 75 30.43 -1.56 -3.40
N THR A 76 30.84 -0.64 -4.25
CA THR A 76 30.44 0.77 -4.12
C THR A 76 28.93 0.85 -4.36
N VAL A 77 28.17 0.79 -3.28
CA VAL A 77 26.72 1.00 -3.31
C VAL A 77 26.50 2.46 -3.73
N TRP A 78 25.84 2.65 -4.86
CA TRP A 78 25.48 4.00 -5.31
C TRP A 78 24.43 4.56 -4.38
N GLU A 79 24.58 5.79 -3.92
CA GLU A 79 23.57 6.48 -3.12
C GLU A 79 23.22 7.84 -3.73
N PRO A 80 21.98 8.33 -3.57
CA PRO A 80 21.60 9.66 -4.04
C PRO A 80 22.31 10.77 -3.27
N GLN A 81 22.58 11.90 -3.91
CA GLN A 81 23.13 13.06 -3.21
C GLN A 81 22.15 13.59 -2.16
N ASP A 82 22.68 14.01 -1.02
CA ASP A 82 21.95 14.62 0.10
C ASP A 82 20.81 13.77 0.69
N TRP A 83 20.72 12.46 0.38
CA TRP A 83 19.60 11.61 0.80
C TRP A 83 19.41 11.58 2.31
N CYS A 84 20.52 11.52 3.07
CA CYS A 84 20.53 11.56 4.53
C CYS A 84 19.87 12.83 5.06
N GLN A 85 20.27 13.98 4.53
CA GLN A 85 19.74 15.28 4.93
C GLN A 85 18.28 15.43 4.50
N GLN A 86 17.94 14.97 3.29
CA GLN A 86 16.58 14.99 2.79
C GLN A 86 15.64 14.15 3.67
N LEU A 87 16.08 12.96 4.08
CA LEU A 87 15.32 12.10 4.98
C LEU A 87 15.21 12.71 6.38
N ALA A 88 16.29 13.28 6.93
CA ALA A 88 16.26 13.98 8.21
C ALA A 88 15.27 15.15 8.21
N ASN A 89 15.26 15.95 7.15
CA ASN A 89 14.29 17.04 6.97
C ASN A 89 12.85 16.53 6.90
N ILE A 90 12.60 15.41 6.21
CA ILE A 90 11.26 14.82 6.17
C ILE A 90 10.86 14.31 7.57
N ARG A 91 11.76 13.66 8.31
CA ARG A 91 11.52 13.25 9.70
C ARG A 91 11.15 14.45 10.57
N THR A 92 11.86 15.57 10.44
CA THR A 92 11.55 16.82 11.16
C THR A 92 10.15 17.32 10.82
N MET A 93 9.80 17.41 9.52
CA MET A 93 8.45 17.81 9.09
C MET A 93 7.36 16.83 9.56
N ARG A 94 7.70 15.56 9.76
CA ARG A 94 6.78 14.48 10.17
C ARG A 94 6.81 14.17 11.66
N ASN A 95 7.55 14.92 12.47
CA ASN A 95 7.72 14.64 13.89
C ASN A 95 6.39 14.63 14.66
N ARG A 96 5.43 15.47 14.25
CA ARG A 96 4.12 15.57 14.90
C ARG A 96 3.14 14.43 14.56
N LYS A 97 3.42 13.62 13.53
CA LYS A 97 2.56 12.52 13.07
C LYS A 97 1.08 12.92 12.96
N ASP A 98 0.83 14.03 12.29
CA ASP A 98 -0.48 14.68 12.15
C ASP A 98 -1.08 14.52 10.74
N ALA A 99 -0.60 13.55 9.95
CA ALA A 99 -1.15 13.26 8.63
C ALA A 99 -2.36 12.33 8.75
N PRO A 100 -3.25 12.32 7.74
CA PRO A 100 -4.38 11.38 7.72
C PRO A 100 -3.98 9.92 7.94
N VAL A 101 -2.83 9.48 7.40
CA VAL A 101 -2.31 8.10 7.59
C VAL A 101 -1.98 7.76 9.05
N ASP A 102 -1.73 8.76 9.91
CA ASP A 102 -1.36 8.54 11.31
C ASP A 102 -2.58 8.35 12.22
N GLN A 103 -3.74 8.87 11.81
CA GLN A 103 -4.96 8.91 12.63
C GLN A 103 -6.07 8.01 12.09
N LEU A 104 -6.14 7.79 10.78
CA LEU A 104 -7.21 7.05 10.14
C LEU A 104 -6.81 5.57 10.00
N GLY A 105 -7.40 4.71 10.82
CA GLY A 105 -7.28 3.26 10.71
C GLY A 105 -8.28 2.65 9.71
N ALA A 106 -8.34 1.33 9.73
CA ALA A 106 -9.22 0.56 8.84
C ALA A 106 -10.71 0.83 9.09
N GLU A 107 -11.07 1.25 10.30
CA GLU A 107 -12.42 1.61 10.70
C GLU A 107 -13.01 2.78 9.90
N HIS A 108 -12.15 3.66 9.37
CA HIS A 108 -12.54 4.76 8.50
C HIS A 108 -12.49 4.41 6.99
N CYS A 109 -12.05 3.18 6.64
CA CYS A 109 -11.98 2.73 5.25
C CYS A 109 -13.33 2.24 4.70
N CYS A 110 -14.29 1.95 5.59
CA CYS A 110 -15.65 1.58 5.21
C CYS A 110 -16.46 2.85 4.92
N ASP A 111 -16.44 3.28 3.67
CA ASP A 111 -17.39 4.27 3.16
C ASP A 111 -18.70 3.54 2.77
N PRO A 112 -19.79 3.66 3.54
CA PRO A 112 -21.06 3.01 3.24
C PRO A 112 -21.73 3.59 1.98
N SER A 113 -21.31 4.78 1.53
CA SER A 113 -21.80 5.43 0.32
C SER A 113 -21.04 5.03 -0.95
N ALA A 114 -19.90 4.34 -0.80
CA ALA A 114 -19.09 3.90 -1.94
C ALA A 114 -19.74 2.70 -2.66
N PRO A 115 -19.86 2.70 -4.00
CA PRO A 115 -20.45 1.60 -4.74
C PRO A 115 -19.69 0.27 -4.48
N PRO A 116 -20.36 -0.79 -4.00
CA PRO A 116 -19.70 -2.06 -3.70
C PRO A 116 -19.46 -2.80 -5.01
N LYS A 117 -18.26 -2.68 -5.59
CA LYS A 117 -18.04 -3.31 -6.91
C LYS A 117 -16.87 -4.28 -6.98
N SER A 118 -15.79 -4.08 -6.23
CA SER A 118 -14.61 -4.96 -6.35
C SER A 118 -14.01 -5.38 -5.02
N LYS A 119 -13.85 -4.45 -4.06
CA LYS A 119 -13.26 -4.77 -2.74
C LYS A 119 -14.10 -5.77 -1.95
N VAL A 120 -15.42 -5.58 -1.89
CA VAL A 120 -16.34 -6.52 -1.22
C VAL A 120 -16.24 -7.92 -1.82
N LYS A 121 -16.16 -8.01 -3.16
CA LYS A 121 -15.95 -9.29 -3.86
C LYS A 121 -14.63 -9.94 -3.45
N PHE A 122 -13.54 -9.19 -3.46
CA PHE A 122 -12.21 -9.68 -3.08
C PHE A 122 -12.15 -10.12 -1.61
N ILE A 123 -12.78 -9.39 -0.69
CA ILE A 123 -12.85 -9.77 0.73
C ILE A 123 -13.59 -11.10 0.87
N LYS A 124 -14.79 -11.24 0.29
CA LYS A 124 -15.56 -12.49 0.33
C LYS A 124 -14.78 -13.67 -0.26
N GLN A 125 -14.14 -13.48 -1.41
CA GLN A 125 -13.32 -14.51 -2.05
C GLN A 125 -12.10 -14.89 -1.21
N THR A 126 -11.42 -13.90 -0.64
CA THR A 126 -10.26 -14.11 0.24
C THR A 126 -10.68 -14.90 1.47
N SER A 127 -11.73 -14.50 2.18
CA SER A 127 -12.23 -15.22 3.35
C SER A 127 -12.58 -16.68 3.04
N ALA A 128 -13.18 -16.96 1.89
CA ALA A 128 -13.47 -18.33 1.47
C ALA A 128 -12.18 -19.14 1.21
N ILE A 129 -11.18 -18.54 0.55
CA ILE A 129 -9.87 -19.19 0.33
C ILE A 129 -9.17 -19.48 1.65
N LEU A 130 -9.18 -18.54 2.60
CA LEU A 130 -8.57 -18.73 3.91
C LEU A 130 -9.20 -19.90 4.67
N GLN A 131 -10.54 -19.99 4.68
CA GLN A 131 -11.24 -21.12 5.31
C GLN A 131 -10.92 -22.46 4.63
N GLN A 132 -10.82 -22.49 3.30
CA GLN A 132 -10.63 -23.74 2.55
C GLN A 132 -9.19 -24.25 2.54
N ARG A 133 -8.19 -23.35 2.51
CA ARG A 133 -6.79 -23.71 2.24
C ARG A 133 -5.83 -23.38 3.38
N TYR A 134 -6.22 -22.50 4.30
CA TYR A 134 -5.35 -21.96 5.35
C TYR A 134 -5.93 -22.16 6.76
N ASP A 135 -6.87 -23.09 6.94
CA ASP A 135 -7.54 -23.37 8.23
C ASP A 135 -8.15 -22.12 8.90
N GLY A 136 -8.60 -21.17 8.07
CA GLY A 136 -9.15 -19.89 8.52
C GLY A 136 -8.12 -18.85 8.97
N ASP A 137 -6.82 -19.14 8.89
CA ASP A 137 -5.73 -18.21 9.23
C ASP A 137 -5.17 -17.52 7.98
N ILE A 138 -4.37 -16.47 8.18
CA ILE A 138 -3.73 -15.69 7.12
C ILE A 138 -2.35 -16.29 6.80
N PRO A 139 -2.02 -16.56 5.52
CA PRO A 139 -0.70 -17.08 5.16
C PRO A 139 0.42 -16.12 5.53
N ALA A 140 1.53 -16.68 6.02
CA ALA A 140 2.69 -15.95 6.53
C ALA A 140 3.84 -15.82 5.50
N SER A 141 3.54 -15.96 4.20
CA SER A 141 4.52 -15.80 3.13
C SER A 141 4.09 -14.73 2.13
N LEU A 142 5.08 -14.04 1.56
CA LEU A 142 4.84 -12.96 0.60
C LEU A 142 4.13 -13.49 -0.66
N ALA A 143 4.58 -14.62 -1.20
CA ALA A 143 4.03 -15.23 -2.41
C ALA A 143 2.55 -15.62 -2.22
N GLU A 144 2.20 -16.23 -1.09
CA GLU A 144 0.81 -16.61 -0.80
C GLU A 144 -0.07 -15.41 -0.55
N LEU A 145 0.43 -14.37 0.13
CA LEU A 145 -0.30 -13.11 0.30
C LEU A 145 -0.61 -12.47 -1.06
N VAL A 146 0.35 -12.41 -1.98
CA VAL A 146 0.15 -11.89 -3.34
C VAL A 146 -0.81 -12.77 -4.16
N ALA A 147 -0.92 -14.06 -3.85
CA ALA A 147 -1.88 -14.95 -4.50
C ALA A 147 -3.34 -14.65 -4.10
N LEU A 148 -3.57 -13.96 -2.97
CA LEU A 148 -4.92 -13.61 -2.53
C LEU A 148 -5.58 -12.56 -3.46
N PRO A 149 -6.89 -12.70 -3.74
CA PRO A 149 -7.61 -11.75 -4.59
C PRO A 149 -7.53 -10.31 -4.07
N GLY A 150 -7.06 -9.40 -4.93
CA GLY A 150 -6.98 -7.98 -4.60
C GLY A 150 -5.78 -7.58 -3.74
N VAL A 151 -4.94 -8.53 -3.33
CA VAL A 151 -3.66 -8.25 -2.68
C VAL A 151 -2.58 -8.17 -3.76
N GLY A 152 -1.84 -7.06 -3.76
CA GLY A 152 -0.68 -6.87 -4.63
C GLY A 152 0.61 -6.73 -3.82
N PRO A 153 1.77 -6.63 -4.48
CA PRO A 153 3.09 -6.51 -3.86
C PRO A 153 3.17 -5.56 -2.66
N LYS A 154 2.72 -4.30 -2.84
CA LYS A 154 2.68 -3.30 -1.76
C LYS A 154 1.94 -3.80 -0.52
N MET A 155 0.73 -4.33 -0.72
CA MET A 155 -0.13 -4.79 0.37
C MET A 155 0.50 -5.99 1.09
N ALA A 156 1.12 -6.91 0.34
CA ALA A 156 1.79 -8.08 0.90
C ALA A 156 3.03 -7.69 1.71
N HIS A 157 3.89 -6.80 1.21
CA HIS A 157 5.04 -6.30 1.98
C HIS A 157 4.62 -5.56 3.25
N LEU A 158 3.57 -4.72 3.19
CA LEU A 158 3.03 -4.07 4.40
C LEU A 158 2.47 -5.08 5.40
N ALA A 159 1.73 -6.08 4.94
CA ALA A 159 1.18 -7.12 5.81
C ALA A 159 2.29 -7.90 6.50
N MET A 160 3.31 -8.34 5.76
CA MET A 160 4.50 -9.01 6.31
C MET A 160 5.21 -8.18 7.38
N ALA A 161 5.41 -6.89 7.12
CA ALA A 161 6.07 -5.98 8.04
C ALA A 161 5.24 -5.75 9.32
N VAL A 162 3.93 -5.49 9.19
CA VAL A 162 3.07 -5.09 10.32
C VAL A 162 2.63 -6.30 11.16
N ALA A 163 2.21 -7.39 10.53
CA ALA A 163 1.63 -8.53 11.24
C ALA A 163 2.70 -9.54 11.71
N TRP A 164 3.78 -9.73 10.95
CA TRP A 164 4.84 -10.69 11.28
C TRP A 164 6.16 -10.05 11.69
N GLY A 165 6.31 -8.72 11.60
CA GLY A 165 7.58 -8.05 11.88
C GLY A 165 8.66 -8.37 10.83
N THR A 166 8.29 -8.95 9.69
CA THR A 166 9.22 -9.42 8.66
C THR A 166 9.31 -8.41 7.53
N VAL A 167 10.48 -7.80 7.37
CA VAL A 167 10.76 -6.85 6.30
C VAL A 167 11.22 -7.59 5.05
N SER A 168 10.26 -8.02 4.23
CA SER A 168 10.52 -8.75 2.97
C SER A 168 10.86 -7.83 1.79
N GLY A 169 10.61 -6.53 1.90
CA GLY A 169 10.85 -5.54 0.86
C GLY A 169 10.25 -4.19 1.19
N ILE A 170 10.58 -3.17 0.41
CA ILE A 170 10.02 -1.82 0.58
C ILE A 170 8.62 -1.78 -0.01
N ALA A 171 7.62 -1.46 0.81
CA ALA A 171 6.28 -1.21 0.32
C ALA A 171 6.24 0.11 -0.46
N VAL A 172 6.21 0.05 -1.80
CA VAL A 172 6.12 1.25 -2.64
C VAL A 172 4.68 1.49 -3.08
N ASP A 173 4.18 2.70 -2.82
CA ASP A 173 2.90 3.16 -3.34
C ASP A 173 3.06 4.44 -4.17
N THR A 174 1.93 5.08 -4.51
CA THR A 174 1.92 6.28 -5.33
C THR A 174 2.61 7.48 -4.67
N HIS A 175 2.71 7.52 -3.33
CA HIS A 175 3.44 8.55 -2.61
C HIS A 175 4.94 8.27 -2.68
N VAL A 176 5.35 7.07 -2.27
CA VAL A 176 6.77 6.65 -2.30
C VAL A 176 7.33 6.77 -3.72
N HIS A 177 6.64 6.21 -4.71
CA HIS A 177 7.03 6.28 -6.12
C HIS A 177 7.20 7.72 -6.61
N ARG A 178 6.23 8.60 -6.33
CA ARG A 178 6.30 10.00 -6.76
C ARG A 178 7.43 10.76 -6.08
N ILE A 179 7.56 10.60 -4.76
CA ILE A 179 8.53 11.37 -3.97
C ILE A 179 9.96 10.91 -4.28
N ALA A 180 10.20 9.60 -4.35
CA ALA A 180 11.50 9.05 -4.73
C ALA A 180 11.97 9.58 -6.09
N ASN A 181 11.08 9.62 -7.08
CA ASN A 181 11.38 10.18 -8.39
C ASN A 181 11.63 11.71 -8.35
N ARG A 182 10.88 12.47 -7.54
CA ARG A 182 11.08 13.94 -7.37
C ARG A 182 12.40 14.29 -6.67
N LEU A 183 12.78 13.50 -5.66
CA LEU A 183 14.03 13.66 -4.91
C LEU A 183 15.24 13.03 -5.62
N ARG A 184 15.04 12.36 -6.76
CA ARG A 184 16.09 11.61 -7.47
C ARG A 184 16.75 10.51 -6.62
N TRP A 185 15.94 9.85 -5.80
CA TRP A 185 16.34 8.66 -5.03
C TRP A 185 16.50 7.39 -5.87
N THR A 186 16.38 7.51 -7.18
CA THR A 186 16.58 6.45 -8.15
C THR A 186 17.55 6.94 -9.23
N ARG A 187 18.50 6.10 -9.66
CA ARG A 187 19.50 6.46 -10.70
C ARG A 187 18.87 6.97 -11.98
N ARG A 188 17.74 6.37 -12.35
CA ARG A 188 16.91 6.74 -13.49
C ARG A 188 15.48 6.94 -13.03
N MET A 189 14.73 7.75 -13.79
CA MET A 189 13.31 7.92 -13.52
C MET A 189 12.59 6.59 -13.73
N THR A 190 11.89 6.13 -12.71
CA THR A 190 11.16 4.86 -12.73
C THR A 190 9.74 5.08 -13.23
N LYS A 191 9.18 4.10 -13.95
CA LYS A 191 7.83 4.18 -14.52
C LYS A 191 6.80 3.39 -13.72
N SER A 192 7.24 2.41 -12.95
CA SER A 192 6.39 1.56 -12.12
C SER A 192 6.82 1.57 -10.65
N PRO A 193 5.88 1.31 -9.70
CA PRO A 193 6.22 1.17 -8.29
C PRO A 193 7.23 0.05 -8.00
N GLU A 194 7.16 -1.05 -8.74
CA GLU A 194 8.12 -2.17 -8.58
C GLU A 194 9.53 -1.79 -9.02
N GLU A 195 9.68 -1.04 -10.12
CA GLU A 195 10.98 -0.48 -10.50
C GLU A 195 11.55 0.45 -9.42
N THR A 196 10.70 1.27 -8.79
CA THR A 196 11.14 2.11 -7.67
C THR A 196 11.54 1.28 -6.46
N ARG A 197 10.80 0.20 -6.15
CA ARG A 197 11.13 -0.69 -5.04
C ARG A 197 12.53 -1.26 -5.22
N ALA A 198 12.78 -1.91 -6.35
CA ALA A 198 14.09 -2.48 -6.66
C ALA A 198 15.21 -1.42 -6.63
N ALA A 199 14.93 -0.22 -7.17
CA ALA A 199 15.90 0.87 -7.16
C ALA A 199 16.20 1.42 -5.75
N LEU A 200 15.24 1.43 -4.83
CA LEU A 200 15.45 1.84 -3.45
C LEU A 200 16.13 0.74 -2.64
N GLU A 201 15.75 -0.52 -2.84
CA GLU A 201 16.33 -1.68 -2.15
C GLU A 201 17.82 -1.88 -2.49
N GLU A 202 18.28 -1.38 -3.63
CA GLU A 202 19.70 -1.46 -4.05
C GLU A 202 20.64 -0.67 -3.12
N TRP A 203 20.17 0.40 -2.48
CA TRP A 203 21.05 1.32 -1.75
C TRP A 203 20.55 1.75 -0.37
N LEU A 204 19.24 1.76 -0.14
CA LEU A 204 18.66 2.22 1.11
C LEU A 204 18.98 1.20 2.22
N PRO A 205 19.55 1.62 3.37
CA PRO A 205 19.80 0.72 4.50
C PRO A 205 18.54 -0.02 4.93
N ARG A 206 18.67 -1.33 5.21
CA ARG A 206 17.54 -2.23 5.43
C ARG A 206 16.71 -1.87 6.66
N GLU A 207 17.33 -1.20 7.63
CA GLU A 207 16.71 -0.68 8.84
C GLU A 207 15.63 0.36 8.53
N LEU A 208 15.77 1.06 7.40
CA LEU A 208 14.86 2.12 6.99
C LEU A 208 13.65 1.62 6.18
N TRP A 209 13.69 0.38 5.69
CA TRP A 209 12.67 -0.15 4.78
C TRP A 209 11.28 -0.20 5.41
N HIS A 210 11.20 -0.44 6.72
CA HIS A 210 9.95 -0.44 7.46
C HIS A 210 9.35 0.98 7.62
N GLU A 211 10.18 1.99 7.91
CA GLU A 211 9.69 3.35 8.18
C GLU A 211 9.36 4.15 6.92
N ILE A 212 10.02 3.85 5.79
CA ILE A 212 10.04 4.75 4.64
C ILE A 212 8.66 4.93 4.02
N ASN A 213 7.83 3.89 3.98
CA ASN A 213 6.48 3.98 3.42
C ASN A 213 5.62 4.97 4.22
N GLY A 214 5.46 4.74 5.53
CA GLY A 214 4.61 5.59 6.37
C GLY A 214 5.08 7.04 6.41
N LEU A 215 6.39 7.25 6.46
CA LEU A 215 7.00 8.58 6.47
C LEU A 215 6.71 9.34 5.17
N LEU A 216 6.93 8.72 4.01
CA LEU A 216 6.70 9.35 2.71
C LEU A 216 5.21 9.48 2.36
N VAL A 217 4.36 8.55 2.81
CA VAL A 217 2.90 8.68 2.64
C VAL A 217 2.40 9.92 3.35
N GLY A 218 2.71 10.08 4.64
CA GLY A 218 2.30 11.27 5.40
C GLY A 218 2.88 12.55 4.83
N PHE A 219 4.18 12.56 4.47
CA PHE A 219 4.81 13.71 3.82
C PHE A 219 4.15 14.06 2.47
N GLY A 220 3.76 13.06 1.69
CA GLY A 220 3.07 13.23 0.41
C GLY A 220 1.59 13.63 0.55
N GLN A 221 0.98 13.43 1.71
CA GLN A 221 -0.38 13.90 2.03
C GLN A 221 -0.41 15.35 2.51
N GLN A 222 0.69 15.85 3.10
CA GLN A 222 0.72 17.18 3.73
C GLN A 222 1.53 18.22 2.94
N ILE A 223 2.71 17.84 2.42
CA ILE A 223 3.69 18.77 1.82
C ILE A 223 3.91 18.45 0.35
N CYS A 224 4.37 17.24 0.02
CA CYS A 224 4.73 16.86 -1.35
C CYS A 224 3.51 16.33 -2.13
N LEU A 225 2.50 17.20 -2.26
CA LEU A 225 1.22 16.89 -2.88
C LEU A 225 1.38 16.49 -4.37
N PRO A 226 0.46 15.67 -4.92
CA PRO A 226 0.50 15.29 -6.33
C PRO A 226 0.45 16.50 -7.27
N ILE A 227 -0.42 17.46 -6.94
CA ILE A 227 -0.65 18.71 -7.67
C ILE A 227 -0.31 19.86 -6.72
N HIS A 228 0.41 20.87 -7.21
CA HIS A 228 0.88 22.04 -6.43
C HIS A 228 1.49 21.67 -5.06
N PRO A 229 2.65 20.97 -5.05
CA PRO A 229 3.34 20.67 -3.79
C PRO A 229 3.70 21.97 -3.05
N ARG A 230 3.66 21.93 -1.72
CA ARG A 230 3.94 23.08 -0.84
C ARG A 230 5.45 23.28 -0.66
N CYS A 231 6.17 23.48 -1.78
CA CYS A 231 7.63 23.57 -1.79
C CYS A 231 8.17 24.71 -0.91
N GLN A 232 7.45 25.83 -0.79
CA GLN A 232 7.83 26.97 0.06
C GLN A 232 7.86 26.63 1.56
N ALA A 233 7.05 25.65 1.99
CA ALA A 233 7.03 25.16 3.37
C ALA A 233 7.89 23.90 3.57
N CYS A 234 8.58 23.45 2.53
CA CYS A 234 9.35 22.21 2.55
C CYS A 234 10.80 22.48 2.93
N LEU A 235 11.29 21.84 3.99
CA LEU A 235 12.70 21.93 4.40
C LEU A 235 13.68 21.41 3.33
N ASN A 236 13.20 20.61 2.38
CA ASN A 236 13.99 20.12 1.25
C ASN A 236 13.98 21.05 0.04
N GLN A 237 13.41 22.25 0.10
CA GLN A 237 13.29 23.12 -1.08
C GLN A 237 14.64 23.35 -1.78
N ALA A 238 15.69 23.66 -1.02
CA ALA A 238 17.03 23.90 -1.56
C ALA A 238 17.70 22.62 -2.10
N LEU A 239 17.41 21.47 -1.51
CA LEU A 239 18.04 20.17 -1.85
C LEU A 239 17.26 19.36 -2.88
N CYS A 240 16.02 19.75 -3.21
CA CYS A 240 15.11 18.98 -4.03
C CYS A 240 15.26 19.36 -5.51
N PRO A 241 15.70 18.44 -6.39
CA PRO A 241 15.87 18.75 -7.82
C PRO A 241 14.56 19.20 -8.49
N ALA A 242 13.43 18.61 -8.09
CA ALA A 242 12.12 18.98 -8.60
C ALA A 242 11.64 20.36 -8.13
N ALA A 243 12.14 20.88 -7.01
CA ALA A 243 11.80 22.21 -6.52
C ALA A 243 12.62 23.31 -7.19
N GLN A 244 13.87 23.02 -7.54
CA GLN A 244 14.74 23.95 -8.29
C GLN A 244 14.32 24.12 -9.75
N SER A 245 13.48 23.22 -10.28
CA SER A 245 12.95 23.27 -11.64
C SER A 245 11.60 24.00 -11.75
N LEU A 246 11.09 24.56 -10.65
CA LEU A 246 9.83 25.32 -10.56
C LEU A 246 10.09 26.82 -10.57
#